data_AF-A0A9E2L1N7-F1
#
_entry.id   AF-A0A9E2L1N7-F1
#
_cell.length_a   1.000
_cell.length_b   1.000
_cell.length_c   1.000
_cell.angle_alpha   90.00
_cell.angle_beta   90.00
_cell.angle_gamma   90.00
#
_symmetry.space_group_name_H-M   'P 1'
#
loop_
_entity.id
_entity.type
_entity.pdbx_description
1 polymer ?
#
loop_
_entity_poly.entity_id
_entity_poly.type
_entity_poly.pdbx_seq_one_letter_code
_entity_poly.pdbx_strand_id
1 'polypeptide(L)'
;MKKSVAGLLILASVLGLFLVGCSKGEDVAVVLNKDKPLVFFNRQPSDPTTGTIDMDSMNWNDKTYYVGFDAAGGGAVQGKLITDYLAKADPATLDRNGDGILGYVLCIGDVGHNDSKARTEGIRKALGTWDGSTDPGKVKEGSVTVGGTTLKVVELEGKAMTGTDGSTWNANAATEAMGGWATKFGTAIDMVVSNNDGMAMGCLQASNYPAGVPIFGYDANADAIEAIGAGKLTGTVSQNVDAQAAGTLQVLRNLLDGLTGADVYTKGFSEPDQWGNKITPAVDYRANEKAVMAQNAGVNADNWQMYTAGTRDAGIKQSAAPSKKVLLTIYNSADNFLSSSYLPALQYYAPLMGIDLTVVQGDGQNESSCLDKFTNLNNYDAYAVNMVKTNSGRDYTDKLKY
;
A
#
# COMPACT_ATOMS: atom_id res chain seq x y z
N MET A 1 1.87 80.62 -28.04
CA MET A 1 2.86 80.73 -26.94
C MET A 1 2.35 79.82 -25.82
N LYS A 2 3.01 78.79 -25.30
CA LYS A 2 4.43 78.53 -25.00
C LYS A 2 4.72 77.04 -25.28
N LYS A 3 5.90 76.72 -25.81
CA LYS A 3 6.41 75.35 -25.90
C LYS A 3 7.20 75.05 -24.62
N SER A 4 6.85 73.95 -23.94
CA SER A 4 7.63 73.39 -22.85
C SER A 4 8.49 72.25 -23.38
N VAL A 5 9.76 72.26 -22.99
CA VAL A 5 10.75 71.21 -23.25
C VAL A 5 10.86 70.33 -22.00
N ALA A 6 10.77 69.02 -22.17
CA ALA A 6 11.33 67.94 -21.34
C ALA A 6 10.90 66.63 -22.01
N GLY A 7 11.67 65.56 -22.16
CA GLY A 7 13.01 65.19 -21.77
C GLY A 7 13.13 63.71 -22.20
N LEU A 8 14.24 63.34 -22.84
CA LEU A 8 14.49 62.02 -23.42
C LEU A 8 14.88 61.00 -22.34
N LEU A 9 14.45 59.74 -22.46
CA LEU A 9 15.27 58.59 -22.06
C LEU A 9 14.85 57.35 -22.86
N ILE A 10 15.86 56.73 -23.47
CA ILE A 10 15.81 55.65 -24.46
C ILE A 10 15.94 54.31 -23.74
N LEU A 11 15.15 53.30 -24.16
CA LEU A 11 15.49 51.89 -23.95
C LEU A 11 15.50 51.18 -25.32
N ALA A 12 16.66 50.62 -25.69
CA ALA A 12 16.91 49.98 -26.97
C ALA A 12 16.30 48.57 -27.00
N SER A 13 15.55 48.28 -28.07
CA SER A 13 15.17 46.93 -28.49
C SER A 13 16.07 46.53 -29.66
N VAL A 14 16.78 45.41 -29.54
CA VAL A 14 17.53 44.81 -30.66
C VAL A 14 16.73 43.60 -31.14
N LEU A 15 16.00 43.81 -32.22
CA LEU A 15 15.32 42.76 -32.98
C LEU A 15 16.32 42.25 -34.04
N GLY A 16 16.88 41.06 -33.81
CA GLY A 16 17.70 40.36 -34.81
C GLY A 16 16.82 39.42 -35.63
N LEU A 17 16.46 39.84 -36.84
CA LEU A 17 15.79 39.01 -37.85
C LEU A 17 16.85 38.42 -38.78
N PHE A 18 17.00 37.09 -38.86
CA PHE A 18 17.68 36.45 -39.98
C PHE A 18 17.01 35.12 -40.37
N LEU A 19 16.29 35.19 -41.49
CA LEU A 19 16.10 34.21 -42.59
C LEU A 19 15.59 32.79 -42.27
N VAL A 20 14.36 32.58 -42.75
CA VAL A 20 13.57 31.35 -42.83
C VAL A 20 14.24 30.31 -43.74
N GLY A 21 14.62 29.18 -43.16
CA GLY A 21 14.69 27.89 -43.85
C GLY A 21 13.45 27.08 -43.48
N CYS A 22 12.60 26.79 -44.47
CA CYS A 22 11.43 25.93 -44.28
C CYS A 22 11.87 24.48 -44.00
N SER A 23 11.87 24.07 -42.74
CA SER A 23 11.46 22.73 -42.36
C SER A 23 10.11 22.85 -41.65
N LYS A 24 9.12 22.05 -42.06
CA LYS A 24 7.95 21.80 -41.22
C LYS A 24 8.46 21.00 -40.02
N GLY A 25 8.95 21.70 -39.00
CA GLY A 25 9.06 21.12 -37.67
C GLY A 25 7.65 20.85 -37.20
N GLU A 26 7.35 19.60 -36.85
CA GLU A 26 6.21 19.32 -35.99
C GLU A 26 6.44 20.14 -34.72
N ASP A 27 5.55 21.09 -34.43
CA ASP A 27 5.47 21.69 -33.10
C ASP A 27 5.13 20.55 -32.13
N VAL A 28 6.16 19.95 -31.53
CA VAL A 28 5.97 18.99 -30.45
C VAL A 28 5.38 19.79 -29.29
N ALA A 29 4.06 19.72 -29.14
CA ALA A 29 3.36 20.37 -28.05
C ALA A 29 3.98 19.91 -26.72
N VAL A 30 4.58 20.85 -26.00
CA VAL A 30 5.16 20.57 -24.68
C VAL A 30 4.02 20.25 -23.72
N VAL A 31 3.98 19.01 -23.21
CA VAL A 31 3.01 18.62 -22.18
C VAL A 31 3.48 19.16 -20.84
N LEU A 32 2.71 20.10 -20.27
CA LEU A 32 2.99 20.68 -18.95
C LEU A 32 2.77 19.64 -17.85
N ASN A 33 3.52 19.77 -16.75
CA ASN A 33 3.44 18.81 -15.63
C ASN A 33 2.02 18.65 -15.07
N LYS A 34 1.24 19.73 -15.05
CA LYS A 34 -0.15 19.74 -14.60
C LYS A 34 -1.08 18.86 -15.43
N ASP A 35 -0.73 18.58 -16.68
CA ASP A 35 -1.54 17.80 -17.62
C ASP A 35 -1.08 16.34 -17.73
N LYS A 36 0.04 15.98 -17.07
CA LYS A 36 0.62 14.63 -17.08
C LYS A 36 -0.13 13.68 -16.14
N PRO A 37 -0.05 12.35 -16.40
CA PRO A 37 -0.64 11.35 -15.50
C PRO A 37 -0.02 11.34 -14.10
N LEU A 38 -0.86 11.13 -13.10
CA LEU A 38 -0.49 11.01 -11.70
C LEU A 38 -1.20 9.80 -11.09
N VAL A 39 -0.46 8.84 -10.54
CA VAL A 39 -1.05 7.71 -9.82
C VAL A 39 -0.58 7.73 -8.38
N PHE A 40 -1.49 7.98 -7.45
CA PHE A 40 -1.24 7.67 -6.05
C PHE A 40 -1.29 6.15 -5.86
N PHE A 41 -0.44 5.58 -5.02
CA PHE A 41 -0.47 4.13 -4.80
C PHE A 41 -0.12 3.73 -3.36
N ASN A 42 -0.66 2.57 -2.94
CA ASN A 42 -0.53 1.98 -1.61
C ASN A 42 -1.13 2.84 -0.48
N ARG A 43 -0.78 4.12 -0.36
CA ARG A 43 -1.33 5.08 0.62
C ARG A 43 -2.26 6.06 -0.10
N GLN A 44 -3.57 5.85 0.05
CA GLN A 44 -4.58 6.66 -0.63
C GLN A 44 -4.62 8.09 -0.04
N PRO A 45 -4.78 9.14 -0.87
CA PRO A 45 -5.05 10.48 -0.38
C PRO A 45 -6.31 10.51 0.50
N SER A 46 -6.14 10.82 1.78
CA SER A 46 -7.24 10.81 2.75
C SER A 46 -6.90 11.61 4.01
N ASP A 47 -7.92 12.03 4.72
CA ASP A 47 -7.78 12.57 6.07
C ASP A 47 -7.29 11.46 7.03
N PRO A 48 -6.16 11.64 7.75
CA PRO A 48 -5.57 10.58 8.59
C PRO A 48 -6.40 10.27 9.84
N THR A 49 -7.33 11.13 10.23
CA THR A 49 -8.18 10.92 11.40
C THR A 49 -9.43 10.13 11.00
N THR A 50 -10.18 10.63 10.03
CA THR A 50 -11.48 10.10 9.60
C THR A 50 -11.38 9.02 8.52
N GLY A 51 -10.28 8.97 7.78
CA GLY A 51 -10.12 8.09 6.60
C GLY A 51 -10.89 8.58 5.36
N THR A 52 -11.54 9.74 5.43
CA THR A 52 -12.27 10.33 4.29
C THR A 52 -11.31 10.61 3.14
N ILE A 53 -11.64 10.13 1.94
CA ILE A 53 -10.79 10.31 0.75
C ILE A 53 -10.68 11.79 0.38
N ASP A 54 -9.45 12.24 0.14
CA ASP A 54 -9.15 13.59 -0.32
C ASP A 54 -9.41 13.69 -1.83
N MET A 55 -10.67 14.01 -2.16
CA MET A 55 -11.07 14.18 -3.54
C MET A 55 -10.49 15.43 -4.21
N ASP A 56 -9.94 16.40 -3.46
CA ASP A 56 -9.25 17.53 -4.07
C ASP A 56 -7.93 17.05 -4.70
N SER A 57 -7.18 16.21 -3.98
CA SER A 57 -6.00 15.54 -4.53
C SER A 57 -6.36 14.57 -5.66
N MET A 58 -7.42 13.78 -5.53
CA MET A 58 -7.84 12.82 -6.57
C MET A 58 -8.39 13.49 -7.84
N ASN A 59 -8.89 14.71 -7.73
CA ASN A 59 -9.40 15.52 -8.83
C ASN A 59 -8.37 16.52 -9.36
N TRP A 60 -7.08 16.37 -9.04
CA TRP A 60 -6.00 17.20 -9.56
C TRP A 60 -6.08 17.38 -11.08
N ASN A 61 -6.23 16.28 -11.82
CA ASN A 61 -6.59 16.28 -13.23
C ASN A 61 -7.38 15.00 -13.62
N ASP A 62 -7.79 14.92 -14.89
CA ASP A 62 -8.52 13.76 -15.44
C ASP A 62 -7.67 12.48 -15.57
N LYS A 63 -6.34 12.61 -15.41
CA LYS A 63 -5.33 11.53 -15.45
C LYS A 63 -4.80 11.17 -14.06
N THR A 64 -5.52 11.56 -13.01
CA THR A 64 -5.18 11.25 -11.63
C THR A 64 -5.96 10.04 -11.12
N TYR A 65 -5.27 9.00 -10.66
CA TYR A 65 -5.88 7.75 -10.16
C TYR A 65 -5.21 7.29 -8.87
N TYR A 66 -5.86 6.36 -8.18
CA TYR A 66 -5.27 5.62 -7.07
C TYR A 66 -5.17 4.13 -7.44
N VAL A 67 -4.09 3.46 -7.04
CA VAL A 67 -3.95 2.01 -7.12
C VAL A 67 -3.62 1.44 -5.74
N GLY A 68 -4.42 0.50 -5.28
CA GLY A 68 -4.24 -0.15 -4.00
C GLY A 68 -5.02 -1.45 -3.91
N PHE A 69 -5.56 -1.74 -2.73
CA PHE A 69 -6.40 -2.89 -2.47
C PHE A 69 -7.58 -2.48 -1.57
N ASP A 70 -8.61 -3.33 -1.51
CA ASP A 70 -9.72 -3.09 -0.58
C ASP A 70 -9.29 -3.35 0.87
N ALA A 71 -8.83 -2.32 1.58
CA ALA A 71 -8.38 -2.46 2.96
C ALA A 71 -9.46 -3.02 3.89
N ALA A 72 -10.71 -2.57 3.76
CA ALA A 72 -11.84 -3.02 4.59
C ALA A 72 -12.21 -4.49 4.29
N GLY A 73 -12.33 -4.85 3.02
CA GLY A 73 -12.47 -6.25 2.61
C GLY A 73 -11.29 -7.11 3.06
N GLY A 74 -10.10 -6.54 3.07
CA GLY A 74 -8.88 -7.14 3.58
C GLY A 74 -8.95 -7.54 5.05
N GLY A 75 -9.35 -6.62 5.92
CA GLY A 75 -9.60 -6.93 7.33
C GLY A 75 -10.63 -8.03 7.53
N ALA A 76 -11.70 -8.05 6.72
CA ALA A 76 -12.68 -9.13 6.75
C ALA A 76 -12.09 -10.49 6.30
N VAL A 77 -11.22 -10.50 5.29
CA VAL A 77 -10.49 -11.70 4.86
C VAL A 77 -9.55 -12.21 5.95
N GLN A 78 -8.84 -11.32 6.66
CA GLN A 78 -8.00 -11.71 7.79
C GLN A 78 -8.82 -12.29 8.94
N GLY A 79 -9.92 -11.63 9.31
CA GLY A 79 -10.84 -12.14 10.31
C GLY A 79 -11.41 -13.51 9.94
N LYS A 80 -11.80 -13.69 8.67
CA LYS A 80 -12.28 -14.98 8.16
C LYS A 80 -11.19 -16.06 8.24
N LEU A 81 -9.96 -15.75 7.81
CA LEU A 81 -8.82 -16.66 7.89
C LEU A 81 -8.61 -17.18 9.31
N ILE A 82 -8.68 -16.28 10.30
CA ILE A 82 -8.58 -16.63 11.72
C ILE A 82 -9.75 -17.53 12.13
N THR A 83 -10.99 -17.16 11.84
CA THR A 83 -12.16 -17.97 12.24
C THR A 83 -12.22 -19.33 11.55
N ASP A 84 -11.76 -19.43 10.30
CA ASP A 84 -11.67 -20.71 9.58
C ASP A 84 -10.63 -21.64 10.23
N TYR A 85 -9.51 -21.08 10.71
CA TYR A 85 -8.53 -21.82 11.50
C TYR A 85 -9.13 -22.29 12.83
N LEU A 86 -9.76 -21.39 13.58
CA LEU A 86 -10.38 -21.68 14.88
C LEU A 86 -11.46 -22.77 14.76
N ALA A 87 -12.28 -22.73 13.70
CA ALA A 87 -13.33 -23.72 13.45
C ALA A 87 -12.78 -25.15 13.29
N LYS A 88 -11.51 -25.30 12.87
CA LYS A 88 -10.82 -26.58 12.69
C LYS A 88 -9.90 -26.96 13.86
N ALA A 89 -9.67 -26.05 14.80
CA ALA A 89 -8.78 -26.27 15.93
C ALA A 89 -9.42 -27.13 17.04
N ASP A 90 -8.60 -27.80 17.84
CA ASP A 90 -9.04 -28.46 19.07
C ASP A 90 -9.04 -27.44 20.23
N PRO A 91 -10.21 -27.10 20.80
CA PRO A 91 -10.31 -26.12 21.87
C PRO A 91 -9.46 -26.48 23.10
N ALA A 92 -9.27 -27.77 23.42
CA ALA A 92 -8.49 -28.18 24.59
C ALA A 92 -6.98 -27.94 24.43
N THR A 93 -6.51 -27.80 23.18
CA THR A 93 -5.11 -27.47 22.87
C THR A 93 -4.90 -25.98 22.64
N LEU A 94 -5.92 -25.31 22.12
CA LEU A 94 -5.87 -23.89 21.82
C LEU A 94 -6.04 -23.03 23.08
N ASP A 95 -6.98 -23.38 23.96
CA ASP A 95 -7.11 -22.79 25.30
C ASP A 95 -6.02 -23.38 26.21
N ARG A 96 -4.88 -22.69 26.27
CA ARG A 96 -3.65 -23.25 26.85
C ARG A 96 -3.67 -23.32 28.37
N ASN A 97 -4.56 -22.57 29.03
CA ASN A 97 -4.69 -22.56 30.48
C ASN A 97 -6.00 -23.23 30.97
N GLY A 98 -6.92 -23.56 30.06
CA GLY A 98 -8.18 -24.25 30.34
C GLY A 98 -9.23 -23.37 31.02
N ASP A 99 -9.16 -22.05 30.88
CA ASP A 99 -10.08 -21.12 31.54
C ASP A 99 -11.37 -20.83 30.73
N GLY A 100 -11.48 -21.39 29.52
CA GLY A 100 -12.62 -21.21 28.62
C GLY A 100 -12.59 -19.87 27.86
N ILE A 101 -11.46 -19.17 27.88
CA ILE A 101 -11.22 -17.89 27.20
C ILE A 101 -10.15 -18.13 26.12
N LEU A 102 -10.41 -17.64 24.91
CA LEU A 102 -9.40 -17.43 23.89
C LEU A 102 -8.76 -16.05 24.14
N GLY A 103 -7.61 -16.03 24.78
CA GLY A 103 -6.82 -14.81 24.97
C GLY A 103 -5.93 -14.52 23.78
N TYR A 104 -6.01 -13.31 23.20
CA TYR A 104 -5.12 -12.90 22.13
C TYR A 104 -4.44 -11.55 22.39
N VAL A 105 -3.24 -11.39 21.82
CA VAL A 105 -2.55 -10.10 21.75
C VAL A 105 -2.55 -9.59 20.31
N LEU A 106 -2.60 -8.27 20.15
CA LEU A 106 -2.73 -7.62 18.84
C LEU A 106 -1.61 -6.60 18.59
N CYS A 107 -0.81 -6.84 17.55
CA CYS A 107 0.16 -5.87 17.02
C CYS A 107 -0.54 -4.91 16.05
N ILE A 108 -0.69 -3.65 16.46
CA ILE A 108 -1.31 -2.59 15.67
C ILE A 108 -0.21 -1.81 14.93
N GLY A 109 -0.46 -1.46 13.68
CA GLY A 109 0.44 -0.65 12.85
C GLY A 109 0.41 0.83 13.19
N ASP A 110 0.60 1.68 12.17
CA ASP A 110 0.34 3.12 12.26
C ASP A 110 -1.15 3.36 12.52
N VAL A 111 -1.50 3.89 13.69
CA VAL A 111 -2.90 4.15 14.09
C VAL A 111 -3.61 5.17 13.20
N GLY A 112 -2.87 6.05 12.51
CA GLY A 112 -3.42 6.99 11.54
C GLY A 112 -3.67 6.38 10.17
N HIS A 113 -3.15 5.17 9.91
CA HIS A 113 -3.25 4.52 8.60
C HIS A 113 -4.53 3.71 8.45
N ASN A 114 -5.20 3.88 7.30
CA ASN A 114 -6.48 3.20 7.01
C ASN A 114 -6.33 1.68 7.04
N ASP A 115 -5.20 1.13 6.59
CA ASP A 115 -4.98 -0.32 6.64
C ASP A 115 -4.96 -0.85 8.08
N SER A 116 -4.29 -0.17 9.02
CA SER A 116 -4.27 -0.59 10.42
C SER A 116 -5.67 -0.61 11.00
N LYS A 117 -6.44 0.45 10.71
CA LYS A 117 -7.83 0.58 11.16
C LYS A 117 -8.69 -0.56 10.62
N ALA A 118 -8.65 -0.78 9.30
CA ALA A 118 -9.43 -1.81 8.64
C ALA A 118 -9.08 -3.23 9.09
N ARG A 119 -7.78 -3.54 9.20
CA ARG A 119 -7.29 -4.85 9.67
C ARG A 119 -7.71 -5.09 11.13
N THR A 120 -7.49 -4.11 12.01
CA THR A 120 -7.90 -4.17 13.42
C THR A 120 -9.41 -4.33 13.59
N GLU A 121 -10.21 -3.55 12.86
CA GLU A 121 -11.67 -3.67 12.87
C GLU A 121 -12.12 -5.05 12.40
N GLY A 122 -11.55 -5.58 11.31
CA GLY A 122 -11.87 -6.89 10.78
C GLY A 122 -11.58 -8.02 11.77
N ILE A 123 -10.41 -8.01 12.41
CA ILE A 123 -10.03 -8.97 13.45
C ILE A 123 -11.00 -8.89 14.63
N ARG A 124 -11.19 -7.69 15.19
CA ARG A 124 -12.04 -7.49 16.37
C ARG A 124 -13.51 -7.84 16.09
N LYS A 125 -14.02 -7.58 14.89
CA LYS A 125 -15.37 -7.98 14.48
C LYS A 125 -15.48 -9.51 14.38
N ALA A 126 -14.51 -10.16 13.75
CA ALA A 126 -14.51 -11.62 13.59
C ALA A 126 -14.42 -12.37 14.93
N LEU A 127 -13.70 -11.78 15.90
CA LEU A 127 -13.54 -12.32 17.25
C LEU A 127 -14.61 -11.82 18.25
N GLY A 128 -15.53 -10.97 17.81
CA GLY A 128 -16.60 -10.40 18.64
C GLY A 128 -16.16 -9.34 19.65
N THR A 129 -14.89 -8.91 19.64
CA THR A 129 -14.29 -7.94 20.58
C THR A 129 -14.44 -6.48 20.14
N TRP A 130 -15.05 -6.21 18.99
CA TRP A 130 -15.29 -4.86 18.47
C TRP A 130 -16.25 -4.03 19.35
N ASP A 131 -15.78 -2.86 19.78
CA ASP A 131 -16.54 -1.90 20.61
C ASP A 131 -16.93 -0.61 19.86
N GLY A 132 -16.55 -0.48 18.58
CA GLY A 132 -16.73 0.74 17.79
C GLY A 132 -15.43 1.52 17.52
N SER A 133 -14.28 1.09 18.05
CA SER A 133 -13.00 1.75 17.83
C SER A 133 -11.87 0.80 17.43
N THR A 134 -10.97 1.32 16.59
CA THR A 134 -9.71 0.67 16.21
C THR A 134 -8.54 1.04 17.12
N ASP A 135 -8.77 1.90 18.12
CA ASP A 135 -7.71 2.37 19.00
C ASP A 135 -7.21 1.23 19.92
N PRO A 136 -5.92 1.24 20.29
CA PRO A 136 -5.38 0.36 21.32
C PRO A 136 -6.21 0.37 22.61
N GLY A 137 -6.54 -0.80 23.14
CA GLY A 137 -7.28 -0.96 24.40
C GLY A 137 -8.77 -0.59 24.37
N LYS A 138 -9.33 -0.22 23.21
CA LYS A 138 -10.77 -0.05 23.00
C LYS A 138 -11.39 -1.34 22.50
N VAL A 139 -11.81 -2.18 23.43
CA VAL A 139 -12.33 -3.53 23.19
C VAL A 139 -13.39 -3.92 24.21
N LYS A 140 -14.20 -4.91 23.87
CA LYS A 140 -15.09 -5.62 24.79
C LYS A 140 -14.81 -7.12 24.80
N GLU A 141 -15.36 -7.84 25.77
CA GLU A 141 -15.41 -9.32 25.73
C GLU A 141 -16.20 -9.78 24.49
N GLY A 142 -15.62 -10.73 23.76
CA GLY A 142 -16.21 -11.35 22.58
C GLY A 142 -16.55 -12.82 22.80
N SER A 143 -16.93 -13.49 21.71
CA SER A 143 -17.18 -14.94 21.69
C SER A 143 -16.94 -15.50 20.30
N VAL A 144 -16.33 -16.68 20.21
CA VAL A 144 -16.06 -17.34 18.93
C VAL A 144 -16.24 -18.85 19.07
N THR A 145 -16.50 -19.53 17.95
CA THR A 145 -16.57 -21.00 17.93
C THR A 145 -15.22 -21.58 17.57
N VAL A 146 -14.70 -22.48 18.42
CA VAL A 146 -13.46 -23.23 18.26
C VAL A 146 -13.78 -24.72 18.28
N GLY A 147 -13.53 -25.43 17.18
CA GLY A 147 -13.79 -26.88 17.11
C GLY A 147 -15.21 -27.31 17.50
N GLY A 148 -16.21 -26.45 17.28
CA GLY A 148 -17.61 -26.68 17.69
C GLY A 148 -17.97 -26.24 19.12
N THR A 149 -17.00 -25.78 19.92
CA THR A 149 -17.21 -25.23 21.27
C THR A 149 -17.16 -23.71 21.23
N THR A 150 -18.11 -23.03 21.87
CA THR A 150 -18.06 -21.56 22.01
C THR A 150 -17.17 -21.18 23.18
N LEU A 151 -16.12 -20.40 22.91
CA LEU A 151 -15.26 -19.79 23.93
C LEU A 151 -15.56 -18.30 24.05
N LYS A 152 -15.30 -17.76 25.25
CA LYS A 152 -15.16 -16.30 25.42
C LYS A 152 -13.90 -15.84 24.70
N VAL A 153 -13.85 -14.57 24.29
CA VAL A 153 -12.65 -13.99 23.66
C VAL A 153 -12.26 -12.72 24.38
N VAL A 154 -10.98 -12.59 24.69
CA VAL A 154 -10.41 -11.40 25.33
C VAL A 154 -9.18 -10.95 24.56
N GLU A 155 -9.18 -9.70 24.08
CA GLU A 155 -7.95 -9.02 23.67
C GLU A 155 -7.18 -8.66 24.95
N LEU A 156 -6.15 -9.44 25.28
CA LEU A 156 -5.33 -9.23 26.48
C LEU A 156 -4.62 -7.88 26.42
N GLU A 157 -4.10 -7.54 25.24
CA GLU A 157 -3.52 -6.24 24.93
C GLU A 157 -3.43 -6.04 23.41
N GLY A 158 -3.95 -4.91 22.93
CA GLY A 158 -3.66 -4.39 21.60
C GLY A 158 -2.74 -3.17 21.71
N LYS A 159 -1.64 -3.15 20.96
CA LYS A 159 -0.61 -2.10 21.08
C LYS A 159 -0.09 -1.67 19.72
N ALA A 160 0.08 -0.37 19.52
CA ALA A 160 0.77 0.18 18.37
C ALA A 160 2.28 -0.11 18.46
N MET A 161 2.86 -0.72 17.42
CA MET A 161 4.27 -1.06 17.38
C MET A 161 5.08 0.09 16.78
N THR A 162 5.38 1.06 17.64
CA THR A 162 6.16 2.25 17.30
C THR A 162 7.57 2.14 17.87
N GLY A 163 8.58 2.35 17.04
CA GLY A 163 9.98 2.43 17.45
C GLY A 163 10.28 3.68 18.29
N THR A 164 11.41 3.68 18.98
CA THR A 164 11.86 4.83 19.80
C THR A 164 12.17 6.09 18.97
N ASP A 165 12.36 5.92 17.66
CA ASP A 165 12.54 6.97 16.65
C ASP A 165 11.22 7.47 16.03
N GLY A 166 10.07 6.92 16.45
CA GLY A 166 8.75 7.24 15.89
C GLY A 166 8.35 6.40 14.68
N SER A 167 9.19 5.48 14.22
CA SER A 167 8.85 4.56 13.13
C SER A 167 7.63 3.69 13.48
N THR A 168 6.64 3.64 12.60
CA THR A 168 5.46 2.78 12.75
C THR A 168 5.69 1.42 12.07
N TRP A 169 4.84 0.43 12.36
CA TRP A 169 4.98 -0.94 11.84
C TRP A 169 6.30 -1.61 12.24
N ASN A 170 6.84 -1.25 13.40
CA ASN A 170 8.21 -1.56 13.76
C ASN A 170 8.36 -3.01 14.27
N ALA A 171 9.17 -3.81 13.56
CA ALA A 171 9.39 -5.22 13.90
C ALA A 171 10.12 -5.41 15.24
N ASN A 172 11.09 -4.55 15.59
CA ASN A 172 11.80 -4.66 16.87
C ASN A 172 10.87 -4.35 18.05
N ALA A 173 10.01 -3.33 17.92
CA ALA A 173 8.98 -3.03 18.91
C ALA A 173 8.01 -4.22 19.08
N ALA A 174 7.69 -4.93 18.01
CA ALA A 174 6.88 -6.15 18.06
C ALA A 174 7.61 -7.31 18.77
N THR A 175 8.92 -7.49 18.53
CA THR A 175 9.77 -8.45 19.26
C THR A 175 9.76 -8.18 20.77
N GLU A 176 10.01 -6.92 21.16
CA GLU A 176 10.03 -6.49 22.56
C GLU A 176 8.67 -6.64 23.23
N ALA A 177 7.58 -6.23 22.54
CA ALA A 177 6.22 -6.38 23.03
C ALA A 177 5.86 -7.85 23.26
N MET A 178 6.17 -8.72 22.29
CA MET A 178 5.91 -10.16 22.42
C MET A 178 6.68 -10.78 23.58
N GLY A 179 7.95 -10.42 23.77
CA GLY A 179 8.72 -10.90 24.91
C GLY A 179 8.13 -10.47 26.26
N GLY A 180 7.70 -9.21 26.36
CA GLY A 180 7.01 -8.68 27.54
C GLY A 180 5.64 -9.34 27.78
N TRP A 181 4.85 -9.57 26.74
CA TRP A 181 3.56 -10.25 26.82
C TRP A 181 3.70 -11.70 27.26
N ALA A 182 4.68 -12.43 26.72
CA ALA A 182 4.96 -13.80 27.14
C ALA A 182 5.30 -13.88 28.64
N THR A 183 6.04 -12.90 29.19
CA THR A 183 6.29 -12.80 30.64
C THR A 183 5.06 -12.39 31.43
N LYS A 184 4.28 -11.43 30.93
CA LYS A 184 3.13 -10.83 31.64
C LYS A 184 1.91 -11.75 31.69
N PHE A 185 1.58 -12.39 30.57
CA PHE A 185 0.33 -13.15 30.38
C PHE A 185 0.56 -14.67 30.34
N GLY A 186 1.77 -15.14 30.02
CA GLY A 186 2.12 -16.56 30.08
C GLY A 186 1.21 -17.44 29.22
N THR A 187 0.54 -18.40 29.86
CA THR A 187 -0.37 -19.35 29.21
C THR A 187 -1.76 -18.78 28.92
N ALA A 188 -2.05 -17.53 29.27
CA ALA A 188 -3.29 -16.87 28.84
C ALA A 188 -3.23 -16.44 27.35
N ILE A 189 -2.06 -16.42 26.72
CA ILE A 189 -1.92 -16.10 25.28
C ILE A 189 -2.19 -17.36 24.47
N ASP A 190 -3.32 -17.42 23.80
CA ASP A 190 -3.71 -18.53 22.92
C ASP A 190 -3.48 -18.22 21.45
N MET A 191 -3.36 -16.93 21.09
CA MET A 191 -3.12 -16.49 19.72
C MET A 191 -2.43 -15.13 19.67
N VAL A 192 -1.57 -14.94 18.67
CA VAL A 192 -1.01 -13.64 18.31
C VAL A 192 -1.60 -13.20 16.99
N VAL A 193 -2.07 -11.96 16.90
CA VAL A 193 -2.58 -11.39 15.65
C VAL A 193 -1.84 -10.10 15.36
N SER A 194 -1.52 -9.86 14.10
CA SER A 194 -0.80 -8.66 13.68
C SER A 194 -1.47 -8.00 12.50
N ASN A 195 -1.50 -6.66 12.49
CA ASN A 195 -1.91 -5.92 11.32
C ASN A 195 -0.96 -6.12 10.13
N ASN A 196 0.28 -6.60 10.30
CA ASN A 196 1.11 -6.98 9.16
C ASN A 196 2.13 -8.11 9.46
N ASP A 197 2.73 -8.62 8.39
CA ASP A 197 3.74 -9.68 8.42
C ASP A 197 5.03 -9.21 9.11
N GLY A 198 5.48 -7.97 8.86
CA GLY A 198 6.72 -7.47 9.46
C GLY A 198 6.70 -7.53 11.00
N MET A 199 5.60 -7.11 11.61
CA MET A 199 5.42 -7.20 13.06
C MET A 199 5.18 -8.64 13.53
N ALA A 200 4.45 -9.47 12.77
CA ALA A 200 4.25 -10.88 13.11
C ALA A 200 5.57 -11.66 13.12
N MET A 201 6.40 -11.44 12.10
CA MET A 201 7.75 -12.00 12.00
C MET A 201 8.66 -11.47 13.10
N GLY A 202 8.50 -10.21 13.51
CA GLY A 202 9.14 -9.64 14.71
C GLY A 202 8.76 -10.38 15.99
N CYS A 203 7.47 -10.65 16.22
CA CYS A 203 7.02 -11.45 17.37
C CYS A 203 7.67 -12.84 17.40
N LEU A 204 7.80 -13.50 16.24
CA LEU A 204 8.49 -14.80 16.11
C LEU A 204 9.99 -14.74 16.44
N GLN A 205 10.62 -13.56 16.49
CA GLN A 205 12.01 -13.39 16.94
C GLN A 205 12.15 -13.29 18.47
N ALA A 206 11.05 -13.20 19.23
CA ALA A 206 11.13 -13.16 20.69
C ALA A 206 11.70 -14.48 21.21
N SER A 207 12.78 -14.40 22.01
CA SER A 207 13.49 -15.59 22.52
C SER A 207 12.63 -16.49 23.41
N ASN A 208 11.55 -15.95 23.96
CA ASN A 208 10.54 -16.61 24.77
C ASN A 208 9.16 -16.67 24.08
N TYR A 209 9.11 -16.64 22.74
CA TYR A 209 7.86 -16.87 22.02
C TYR A 209 7.23 -18.20 22.47
N PRO A 210 5.96 -18.21 22.93
CA PRO A 210 5.38 -19.42 23.48
C PRO A 210 5.18 -20.49 22.41
N ALA A 211 5.81 -21.65 22.60
CA ALA A 211 5.75 -22.75 21.63
C ALA A 211 4.29 -23.18 21.35
N GLY A 212 3.97 -23.36 20.07
CA GLY A 212 2.64 -23.81 19.62
C GLY A 212 1.56 -22.73 19.57
N VAL A 213 1.84 -21.49 20.01
CA VAL A 213 0.87 -20.39 19.87
C VAL A 213 0.76 -19.97 18.41
N PRO A 214 -0.44 -20.07 17.78
CA PRO A 214 -0.65 -19.62 16.42
C PRO A 214 -0.47 -18.11 16.29
N ILE A 215 0.04 -17.70 15.14
CA ILE A 215 0.26 -16.30 14.81
C ILE A 215 -0.20 -15.98 13.38
N PHE A 216 -0.92 -14.87 13.23
CA PHE A 216 -1.44 -14.41 11.95
C PHE A 216 -0.87 -13.03 11.58
N GLY A 217 -0.39 -12.92 10.35
CA GLY A 217 0.07 -11.68 9.75
C GLY A 217 -0.88 -11.15 8.68
N TYR A 218 -0.35 -10.25 7.86
CA TYR A 218 -0.99 -9.65 6.69
C TYR A 218 0.11 -9.10 5.79
N ASP A 219 0.06 -9.36 4.48
CA ASP A 219 0.81 -8.76 3.36
C ASP A 219 1.25 -9.85 2.37
N ALA A 220 1.43 -11.08 2.85
CA ALA A 220 2.03 -12.20 2.13
C ALA A 220 3.48 -11.91 1.71
N ASN A 221 4.27 -11.33 2.61
CA ASN A 221 5.70 -11.11 2.40
C ASN A 221 6.42 -12.45 2.20
N ALA A 222 7.51 -12.45 1.43
CA ALA A 222 8.27 -13.66 1.10
C ALA A 222 8.68 -14.47 2.34
N ASP A 223 9.20 -13.79 3.37
CA ASP A 223 9.61 -14.41 4.64
C ASP A 223 8.43 -14.96 5.44
N ALA A 224 7.27 -14.30 5.40
CA ALA A 224 6.02 -14.79 5.99
C ALA A 224 5.50 -16.04 5.26
N ILE A 225 5.55 -16.06 3.93
CA ILE A 225 5.17 -17.22 3.12
C ILE A 225 6.08 -18.42 3.41
N GLU A 226 7.39 -18.20 3.50
CA GLU A 226 8.34 -19.23 3.92
C GLU A 226 8.08 -19.70 5.36
N ALA A 227 7.75 -18.78 6.28
CA ALA A 227 7.41 -19.11 7.66
C ALA A 227 6.13 -19.94 7.76
N ILE A 228 5.14 -19.74 6.88
CA ILE A 228 3.96 -20.61 6.77
C ILE A 228 4.37 -22.01 6.29
N GLY A 229 5.18 -22.09 5.23
CA GLY A 229 5.70 -23.37 4.73
C GLY A 229 6.53 -24.14 5.77
N ALA A 230 7.20 -23.42 6.67
CA ALA A 230 7.95 -23.98 7.80
C ALA A 230 7.09 -24.28 9.05
N GLY A 231 5.77 -24.00 9.02
CA GLY A 231 4.86 -24.20 10.14
C GLY A 231 5.07 -23.24 11.33
N LYS A 232 5.73 -22.11 11.13
CA LYS A 232 5.98 -21.09 12.16
C LYS A 232 4.90 -20.01 12.19
N LEU A 233 4.57 -19.45 11.03
CA LEU A 233 3.45 -18.51 10.88
C LEU A 233 2.19 -19.30 10.49
N THR A 234 1.05 -19.02 11.11
CA THR A 234 -0.18 -19.79 10.88
C THR A 234 -0.90 -19.37 9.60
N GLY A 235 -0.86 -18.08 9.29
CA GLY A 235 -1.42 -17.56 8.07
C GLY A 235 -1.15 -16.07 7.88
N THR A 236 -1.37 -15.59 6.67
CA THR A 236 -1.28 -14.18 6.28
C THR A 236 -2.35 -13.87 5.23
N VAL A 237 -2.48 -12.62 4.82
CA VAL A 237 -3.37 -12.20 3.75
C VAL A 237 -2.55 -11.58 2.64
N SER A 238 -2.65 -12.14 1.43
CA SER A 238 -2.12 -11.50 0.23
C SER A 238 -3.03 -10.35 -0.18
N GLN A 239 -2.44 -9.18 -0.34
CA GLN A 239 -3.06 -8.01 -0.97
C GLN A 239 -2.80 -7.95 -2.49
N ASN A 240 -2.30 -9.04 -3.09
CA ASN A 240 -1.95 -9.14 -4.51
C ASN A 240 -0.99 -8.01 -4.97
N VAL A 241 0.18 -7.93 -4.32
CA VAL A 241 1.19 -6.89 -4.59
C VAL A 241 1.59 -6.79 -6.07
N ASP A 242 1.72 -7.92 -6.77
CA ASP A 242 2.02 -7.94 -8.21
C ASP A 242 0.92 -7.28 -9.05
N ALA A 243 -0.36 -7.50 -8.70
CA ALA A 243 -1.48 -6.85 -9.38
C ALA A 243 -1.51 -5.33 -9.11
N GLN A 244 -1.15 -4.89 -7.90
CA GLN A 244 -1.06 -3.47 -7.57
C GLN A 244 0.12 -2.80 -8.30
N ALA A 245 1.30 -3.44 -8.33
CA ALA A 245 2.48 -2.91 -9.00
C ALA A 245 2.28 -2.83 -10.52
N ALA A 246 1.83 -3.94 -11.14
CA ALA A 246 1.47 -3.96 -12.55
C ALA A 246 0.33 -3.00 -12.85
N GLY A 247 -0.67 -2.89 -11.96
CA GLY A 247 -1.81 -1.98 -12.13
C GLY A 247 -1.41 -0.51 -12.10
N THR A 248 -0.50 -0.12 -11.20
CA THR A 248 0.07 1.24 -11.15
C THR A 248 0.72 1.59 -12.49
N LEU A 249 1.54 0.67 -13.02
CA LEU A 249 2.21 0.83 -14.29
C LEU A 249 1.24 0.80 -15.48
N GLN A 250 0.19 -0.03 -15.43
CA GLN A 250 -0.81 -0.16 -16.48
C GLN A 250 -1.69 1.08 -16.60
N VAL A 251 -2.14 1.65 -15.49
CA VAL A 251 -2.89 2.92 -15.50
C VAL A 251 -2.04 4.02 -16.14
N LEU A 252 -0.78 4.14 -15.73
CA LEU A 252 0.16 5.10 -16.33
C LEU A 252 0.37 4.82 -17.81
N ARG A 253 0.58 3.56 -18.20
CA ARG A 253 0.79 3.15 -19.58
C ARG A 253 -0.39 3.49 -20.47
N ASN A 254 -1.60 3.17 -20.01
CA ASN A 254 -2.84 3.46 -20.73
C ASN A 254 -2.99 4.97 -20.96
N LEU A 255 -2.78 5.78 -19.93
CA LEU A 255 -2.87 7.24 -20.03
C LEU A 255 -1.79 7.82 -20.96
N LEU A 256 -0.58 7.27 -20.93
CA LEU A 256 0.54 7.68 -21.79
C LEU A 256 0.37 7.23 -23.25
N ASP A 257 -0.43 6.19 -23.49
CA ASP A 257 -0.86 5.74 -24.82
C ASP A 257 -2.10 6.50 -25.34
N GLY A 258 -2.62 7.45 -24.54
CA GLY A 258 -3.76 8.29 -24.90
C GLY A 258 -5.13 7.67 -24.64
N LEU A 259 -5.20 6.56 -23.90
CA LEU A 259 -6.48 5.99 -23.46
C LEU A 259 -7.16 6.94 -22.47
N THR A 260 -8.50 6.96 -22.51
CA THR A 260 -9.34 7.82 -21.67
C THR A 260 -10.57 7.05 -21.20
N GLY A 261 -11.30 7.62 -20.22
CA GLY A 261 -12.52 7.01 -19.71
C GLY A 261 -12.30 5.59 -19.18
N ALA A 262 -13.17 4.66 -19.56
CA ALA A 262 -13.14 3.29 -19.03
C ALA A 262 -11.88 2.52 -19.43
N ASP A 263 -11.34 2.79 -20.61
CA ASP A 263 -10.17 2.07 -21.14
C ASP A 263 -8.94 2.18 -20.24
N VAL A 264 -8.84 3.26 -19.44
CA VAL A 264 -7.74 3.45 -18.48
C VAL A 264 -7.70 2.34 -17.43
N TYR A 265 -8.85 1.83 -17.01
CA TYR A 265 -8.97 0.84 -15.93
C TYR A 265 -9.57 -0.51 -16.38
N THR A 266 -9.86 -0.69 -17.68
CA THR A 266 -10.27 -1.99 -18.23
C THR A 266 -9.19 -2.65 -19.07
N LYS A 267 -8.43 -1.90 -19.87
CA LYS A 267 -7.36 -2.42 -20.73
C LYS A 267 -6.13 -2.80 -19.91
N GLY A 268 -5.67 -4.03 -20.05
CA GLY A 268 -4.65 -4.63 -19.20
C GLY A 268 -5.18 -5.15 -17.86
N PHE A 269 -6.49 -5.04 -17.61
CA PHE A 269 -7.15 -5.46 -16.37
C PHE A 269 -8.22 -6.52 -16.65
N SER A 270 -9.48 -6.12 -16.85
CA SER A 270 -10.56 -7.04 -17.20
C SER A 270 -10.48 -7.50 -18.67
N GLU A 271 -9.87 -6.68 -19.52
CA GLU A 271 -9.67 -6.92 -20.94
C GLU A 271 -8.17 -6.86 -21.28
N PRO A 272 -7.66 -7.65 -22.25
CA PRO A 272 -6.31 -7.47 -22.74
C PRO A 272 -6.08 -6.05 -23.28
N ASP A 273 -4.90 -5.50 -23.03
CA ASP A 273 -4.47 -4.26 -23.68
C ASP A 273 -4.09 -4.48 -25.15
N GLN A 274 -3.65 -3.42 -25.84
CA GLN A 274 -3.23 -3.49 -27.24
C GLN A 274 -2.01 -4.39 -27.49
N TRP A 275 -1.26 -4.75 -26.44
CA TRP A 275 -0.11 -5.64 -26.48
C TRP A 275 -0.45 -7.08 -26.06
N GLY A 276 -1.73 -7.34 -25.74
CA GLY A 276 -2.20 -8.63 -25.25
C GLY A 276 -1.88 -8.89 -23.78
N ASN A 277 -1.39 -7.89 -23.05
CA ASN A 277 -1.13 -8.00 -21.62
C ASN A 277 -2.45 -7.91 -20.84
N LYS A 278 -2.55 -8.71 -19.78
CA LYS A 278 -3.68 -8.69 -18.85
C LYS A 278 -3.22 -9.15 -17.47
N ILE A 279 -3.47 -8.33 -16.44
CA ILE A 279 -3.26 -8.67 -15.04
C ILE A 279 -4.23 -9.80 -14.68
N THR A 280 -3.70 -10.90 -14.16
CA THR A 280 -4.42 -12.15 -13.90
C THR A 280 -5.32 -12.04 -12.66
N PRO A 281 -4.84 -11.55 -11.50
CA PRO A 281 -5.73 -11.31 -10.36
C PRO A 281 -6.79 -10.27 -10.71
N ALA A 282 -8.03 -10.52 -10.27
CA ALA A 282 -9.10 -9.55 -10.46
C ALA A 282 -8.80 -8.25 -9.71
N VAL A 283 -9.09 -7.14 -10.39
CA VAL A 283 -9.08 -5.80 -9.80
C VAL A 283 -10.45 -5.16 -10.00
N ASP A 284 -10.89 -4.41 -9.01
CA ASP A 284 -12.13 -3.66 -9.03
C ASP A 284 -11.84 -2.17 -9.27
N TYR A 285 -12.73 -1.45 -9.95
CA TYR A 285 -12.64 0.00 -10.11
C TYR A 285 -13.73 0.71 -9.31
N ARG A 286 -13.32 1.62 -8.40
CA ARG A 286 -14.21 2.47 -7.61
C ARG A 286 -14.27 3.86 -8.23
N ALA A 287 -15.32 4.12 -9.01
CA ALA A 287 -15.46 5.36 -9.77
C ALA A 287 -15.52 6.62 -8.89
N ASN A 288 -16.16 6.54 -7.72
CA ASN A 288 -16.25 7.65 -6.76
C ASN A 288 -14.90 8.07 -6.16
N GLU A 289 -13.91 7.17 -6.18
CA GLU A 289 -12.57 7.38 -5.61
C GLU A 289 -11.48 7.43 -6.68
N LYS A 290 -11.83 7.17 -7.95
CA LYS A 290 -10.90 6.98 -9.07
C LYS A 290 -9.81 5.93 -8.74
N ALA A 291 -10.24 4.84 -8.10
CA ALA A 291 -9.34 3.86 -7.51
C ALA A 291 -9.44 2.49 -8.18
N VAL A 292 -8.29 1.90 -8.54
CA VAL A 292 -8.15 0.51 -8.98
C VAL A 292 -7.69 -0.31 -7.76
N MET A 293 -8.48 -1.32 -7.38
CA MET A 293 -8.31 -2.06 -6.14
C MET A 293 -8.08 -3.55 -6.42
N ALA A 294 -6.91 -4.06 -6.06
CA ALA A 294 -6.65 -5.50 -6.06
C ALA A 294 -7.46 -6.20 -4.95
N GLN A 295 -7.88 -7.44 -5.23
CA GLN A 295 -8.59 -8.26 -4.25
C GLN A 295 -7.64 -8.85 -3.20
N ASN A 296 -8.17 -9.21 -2.03
CA ASN A 296 -7.40 -9.85 -0.97
C ASN A 296 -7.64 -11.37 -0.95
N ALA A 297 -6.63 -12.15 -0.56
CA ALA A 297 -6.75 -13.59 -0.42
C ALA A 297 -6.05 -14.09 0.86
N GLY A 298 -6.72 -14.93 1.64
CA GLY A 298 -6.12 -15.60 2.78
C GLY A 298 -5.09 -16.64 2.35
N VAL A 299 -3.95 -16.67 3.03
CA VAL A 299 -2.84 -17.58 2.77
C VAL A 299 -2.54 -18.37 4.04
N ASN A 300 -2.44 -19.70 3.92
CA ASN A 300 -2.24 -20.63 5.01
C ASN A 300 -1.45 -21.87 4.53
N ALA A 301 -1.33 -22.87 5.41
CA ALA A 301 -0.59 -24.10 5.12
C ALA A 301 -1.09 -24.88 3.89
N ASP A 302 -2.37 -24.70 3.49
CA ASP A 302 -2.95 -25.44 2.37
C ASP A 302 -2.56 -24.82 1.00
N ASN A 303 -2.16 -23.55 0.98
CA ASN A 303 -2.11 -22.78 -0.27
C ASN A 303 -0.88 -21.88 -0.45
N TRP A 304 0.04 -21.83 0.54
CA TRP A 304 1.20 -20.93 0.55
C TRP A 304 2.13 -21.08 -0.65
N GLN A 305 2.24 -22.27 -1.26
CA GLN A 305 3.13 -22.49 -2.41
C GLN A 305 2.76 -21.61 -3.62
N MET A 306 1.49 -21.19 -3.72
CA MET A 306 1.01 -20.28 -4.78
C MET A 306 1.51 -18.83 -4.61
N TYR A 307 2.06 -18.48 -3.46
CA TYR A 307 2.51 -17.13 -3.10
C TYR A 307 4.02 -17.04 -2.89
N THR A 308 4.77 -18.06 -3.33
CA THR A 308 6.23 -18.09 -3.16
C THR A 308 6.91 -16.95 -3.93
N ALA A 309 7.94 -16.37 -3.29
CA ALA A 309 8.68 -15.24 -3.84
C ALA A 309 9.20 -15.52 -5.25
N GLY A 310 9.13 -14.50 -6.12
CA GLY A 310 9.60 -14.60 -7.50
C GLY A 310 8.59 -15.20 -8.49
N THR A 311 7.45 -15.72 -8.01
CA THR A 311 6.31 -16.01 -8.89
C THR A 311 5.74 -14.67 -9.39
N ARG A 312 5.80 -14.44 -10.70
CA ARG A 312 5.29 -13.23 -11.37
C ARG A 312 4.12 -13.56 -12.28
N ASP A 313 3.31 -12.56 -12.59
CA ASP A 313 2.13 -12.70 -13.43
C ASP A 313 2.52 -12.95 -14.90
N ALA A 314 2.34 -14.18 -15.35
CA ALA A 314 2.62 -14.59 -16.73
C ALA A 314 1.68 -13.96 -17.77
N GLY A 315 0.61 -13.29 -17.32
CA GLY A 315 -0.28 -12.48 -18.15
C GLY A 315 0.36 -11.17 -18.63
N ILE A 316 1.49 -10.76 -18.04
CA ILE A 316 2.25 -9.58 -18.45
C ILE A 316 3.54 -10.00 -19.17
N LYS A 317 3.69 -9.55 -20.40
CA LYS A 317 4.79 -9.89 -21.31
C LYS A 317 5.41 -8.63 -21.90
N GLN A 318 6.58 -8.80 -22.51
CA GLN A 318 7.29 -7.71 -23.18
C GLN A 318 6.42 -7.11 -24.28
N SER A 319 6.00 -5.87 -24.08
CA SER A 319 5.32 -5.05 -25.07
C SER A 319 6.32 -4.39 -26.03
N ALA A 320 5.82 -3.94 -27.18
CA ALA A 320 6.56 -3.07 -28.10
C ALA A 320 6.18 -1.58 -27.91
N ALA A 321 5.67 -1.22 -26.73
CA ALA A 321 5.28 0.14 -26.40
C ALA A 321 6.51 1.09 -26.45
N PRO A 322 6.35 2.32 -26.95
CA PRO A 322 7.41 3.33 -26.86
C PRO A 322 7.80 3.58 -25.40
N SER A 323 9.10 3.69 -25.15
CA SER A 323 9.64 3.97 -23.82
C SER A 323 9.08 5.29 -23.26
N LYS A 324 8.65 5.26 -22.01
CA LYS A 324 8.19 6.42 -21.23
C LYS A 324 8.85 6.48 -19.88
N LYS A 325 9.17 7.69 -19.42
CA LYS A 325 9.86 7.93 -18.14
C LYS A 325 8.85 8.19 -17.03
N VAL A 326 8.96 7.45 -15.94
CA VAL A 326 8.10 7.61 -14.75
C VAL A 326 8.97 7.89 -13.54
N LEU A 327 8.63 8.93 -12.77
CA LEU A 327 9.18 9.16 -11.45
C LEU A 327 8.21 8.60 -10.39
N LEU A 328 8.71 7.71 -9.55
CA LEU A 328 7.95 7.06 -8.50
C LEU A 328 8.55 7.33 -7.12
N THR A 329 7.71 7.71 -6.15
CA THR A 329 8.14 7.85 -4.74
C THR A 329 7.74 6.61 -3.94
N ILE A 330 8.56 6.25 -2.95
CA ILE A 330 8.25 5.29 -1.88
C ILE A 330 8.40 6.02 -0.56
N TYR A 331 7.37 5.99 0.30
CA TYR A 331 7.35 6.84 1.49
C TYR A 331 8.47 6.52 2.49
N ASN A 332 8.86 5.24 2.57
CA ASN A 332 9.80 4.71 3.56
C ASN A 332 10.66 3.60 2.95
N SER A 333 11.98 3.82 2.86
CA SER A 333 12.91 2.78 2.41
C SER A 333 13.04 1.60 3.37
N ALA A 334 12.66 1.77 4.64
CA ALA A 334 12.72 0.72 5.66
C ALA A 334 11.42 -0.08 5.79
N ASP A 335 10.37 0.25 5.02
CA ASP A 335 9.16 -0.55 4.99
C ASP A 335 9.44 -1.90 4.30
N ASN A 336 9.30 -3.01 5.04
CA ASN A 336 9.64 -4.33 4.53
C ASN A 336 8.74 -4.77 3.37
N PHE A 337 7.44 -4.43 3.38
CA PHE A 337 6.52 -4.78 2.31
C PHE A 337 6.90 -4.05 1.01
N LEU A 338 7.15 -2.74 1.08
CA LEU A 338 7.52 -1.95 -0.10
C LEU A 338 8.90 -2.33 -0.63
N SER A 339 9.89 -2.51 0.25
CA SER A 339 11.27 -2.80 -0.15
C SER A 339 11.47 -4.23 -0.66
N SER A 340 10.83 -5.23 -0.07
CA SER A 340 11.03 -6.65 -0.42
C SER A 340 10.03 -7.20 -1.44
N SER A 341 8.84 -6.60 -1.55
CA SER A 341 7.76 -7.14 -2.38
C SER A 341 7.34 -6.16 -3.48
N TYR A 342 6.94 -4.94 -3.13
CA TYR A 342 6.37 -3.98 -4.09
C TYR A 342 7.41 -3.45 -5.09
N LEU A 343 8.56 -2.97 -4.61
CA LEU A 343 9.61 -2.42 -5.46
C LEU A 343 10.19 -3.48 -6.43
N PRO A 344 10.49 -4.72 -6.00
CA PRO A 344 10.89 -5.77 -6.94
C PRO A 344 9.82 -6.11 -7.99
N ALA A 345 8.53 -6.05 -7.64
CA ALA A 345 7.45 -6.22 -8.62
C ALA A 345 7.43 -5.06 -9.63
N LEU A 346 7.52 -3.81 -9.19
CA LEU A 346 7.62 -2.64 -10.07
C LEU A 346 8.81 -2.74 -11.03
N GLN A 347 9.99 -3.10 -10.51
CA GLN A 347 11.20 -3.26 -11.32
C GLN A 347 11.11 -4.39 -12.34
N TYR A 348 10.33 -5.44 -12.04
CA TYR A 348 10.07 -6.53 -12.97
C TYR A 348 9.11 -6.11 -14.09
N TYR A 349 7.97 -5.49 -13.76
CA TYR A 349 6.93 -5.16 -14.74
C TYR A 349 7.24 -3.93 -15.59
N ALA A 350 7.90 -2.90 -15.04
CA ALA A 350 8.17 -1.65 -15.74
C ALA A 350 8.84 -1.84 -17.13
N PRO A 351 9.96 -2.59 -17.28
CA PRO A 351 10.57 -2.79 -18.59
C PRO A 351 9.68 -3.57 -19.58
N LEU A 352 8.85 -4.50 -19.08
CA LEU A 352 7.89 -5.24 -19.92
C LEU A 352 6.85 -4.29 -20.54
N MET A 353 6.53 -3.19 -19.86
CA MET A 353 5.52 -2.21 -20.26
C MET A 353 6.10 -0.98 -20.97
N GLY A 354 7.40 -1.00 -21.29
CA GLY A 354 8.09 0.13 -21.89
C GLY A 354 8.17 1.34 -20.95
N ILE A 355 8.34 1.11 -19.65
CA ILE A 355 8.48 2.17 -18.64
C ILE A 355 9.92 2.18 -18.11
N ASP A 356 10.58 3.33 -18.26
CA ASP A 356 11.83 3.67 -17.60
C ASP A 356 11.51 4.29 -16.23
N LEU A 357 11.63 3.46 -15.19
CA LEU A 357 11.18 3.79 -13.83
C LEU A 357 12.34 4.35 -12.99
N THR A 358 12.23 5.62 -12.60
CA THR A 358 13.09 6.21 -11.58
C THR A 358 12.39 6.18 -10.23
N VAL A 359 13.04 5.58 -9.22
CA VAL A 359 12.48 5.44 -7.87
C VAL A 359 13.26 6.30 -6.89
N VAL A 360 12.54 7.10 -6.09
CA VAL A 360 13.08 7.83 -4.94
C VAL A 360 12.39 7.37 -3.67
N GLN A 361 13.12 7.29 -2.56
CA GLN A 361 12.60 6.72 -1.31
C GLN A 361 12.79 7.70 -0.14
N GLY A 362 11.77 7.85 0.70
CA GLY A 362 11.78 8.66 1.93
C GLY A 362 12.21 7.89 3.17
N ASP A 363 12.06 8.54 4.32
CA ASP A 363 12.41 8.02 5.66
C ASP A 363 11.20 7.46 6.43
N GLY A 364 10.00 7.56 5.86
CA GLY A 364 8.75 7.13 6.49
C GLY A 364 8.20 8.07 7.57
N GLN A 365 8.88 9.18 7.86
CA GLN A 365 8.54 10.11 8.94
C GLN A 365 8.19 11.50 8.43
N ASN A 366 9.07 12.06 7.59
CA ASN A 366 9.00 13.43 7.11
C ASN A 366 8.61 13.44 5.63
N GLU A 367 7.54 14.15 5.28
CA GLU A 367 7.12 14.27 3.87
C GLU A 367 8.21 14.90 3.00
N SER A 368 9.01 15.82 3.56
CA SER A 368 10.16 16.44 2.88
C SER A 368 11.18 15.42 2.38
N SER A 369 11.34 14.28 3.06
CA SER A 369 12.27 13.22 2.64
C SER A 369 11.92 12.63 1.27
N CYS A 370 10.63 12.67 0.89
CA CYS A 370 10.13 12.34 -0.43
C CYS A 370 10.05 13.57 -1.34
N LEU A 371 9.44 14.66 -0.86
CA LEU A 371 9.21 15.87 -1.66
C LEU A 371 10.51 16.48 -2.20
N ASP A 372 11.59 16.50 -1.42
CA ASP A 372 12.88 17.06 -1.87
C ASP A 372 13.51 16.23 -3.00
N LYS A 373 13.19 14.93 -3.05
CA LYS A 373 13.63 13.99 -4.10
C LYS A 373 12.66 13.95 -5.28
N PHE A 374 11.40 14.36 -5.08
CA PHE A 374 10.40 14.53 -6.14
C PHE A 374 10.64 15.83 -6.92
N THR A 375 11.72 15.88 -7.70
CA THR A 375 12.22 17.07 -8.39
C THR A 375 12.64 16.76 -9.84
N ASN A 376 13.09 17.78 -10.57
CA ASN A 376 13.44 17.68 -12.00
C ASN A 376 12.27 17.12 -12.84
N LEU A 377 11.05 17.52 -12.51
CA LEU A 377 9.80 16.89 -12.95
C LEU A 377 9.60 16.95 -14.47
N ASN A 378 10.21 17.94 -15.15
CA ASN A 378 10.17 18.08 -16.60
C ASN A 378 10.84 16.92 -17.35
N ASN A 379 11.68 16.12 -16.68
CA ASN A 379 12.38 14.98 -17.30
C ASN A 379 11.52 13.71 -17.42
N TYR A 380 10.30 13.71 -16.86
CA TYR A 380 9.42 12.54 -16.78
C TYR A 380 8.12 12.77 -17.54
N ASP A 381 7.55 11.69 -18.06
CA ASP A 381 6.28 11.68 -18.77
C ASP A 381 5.08 11.54 -17.82
N ALA A 382 5.27 10.91 -16.66
CA ALA A 382 4.25 10.72 -15.64
C ALA A 382 4.84 10.48 -14.24
N TYR A 383 3.95 10.43 -13.24
CA TYR A 383 4.34 10.34 -11.83
C TYR A 383 3.53 9.27 -11.09
N ALA A 384 4.20 8.55 -10.19
CA ALA A 384 3.56 7.70 -9.20
C ALA A 384 3.97 8.14 -7.78
N VAL A 385 3.01 8.30 -6.88
CA VAL A 385 3.26 8.89 -5.56
C VAL A 385 2.76 7.98 -4.45
N ASN A 386 3.69 7.57 -3.59
CA ASN A 386 3.41 6.99 -2.29
C ASN A 386 3.90 7.97 -1.21
N MET A 387 2.94 8.57 -0.51
CA MET A 387 3.16 9.71 0.41
C MET A 387 3.47 9.24 1.82
N VAL A 388 4.21 10.04 2.59
CA VAL A 388 4.41 9.73 4.02
C VAL A 388 3.13 9.93 4.80
N LYS A 389 2.42 11.04 4.59
CA LYS A 389 1.13 11.38 5.20
C LYS A 389 0.04 11.34 4.15
N THR A 390 -1.09 10.72 4.49
CA THR A 390 -2.21 10.54 3.55
C THR A 390 -2.88 11.85 3.15
N ASN A 391 -2.68 12.93 3.92
CA ASN A 391 -3.19 14.27 3.62
C ASN A 391 -2.19 15.18 2.88
N SER A 392 -1.06 14.65 2.40
CA SER A 392 -0.03 15.43 1.70
C SER A 392 -0.19 15.48 0.18
N GLY A 393 -1.30 14.99 -0.39
CA GLY A 393 -1.48 14.93 -1.85
C GLY A 393 -1.31 16.30 -2.53
N ARG A 394 -1.79 17.36 -1.87
CA ARG A 394 -1.63 18.73 -2.33
C ARG A 394 -0.16 19.15 -2.46
N ASP A 395 0.72 18.72 -1.54
CA ASP A 395 2.15 19.08 -1.55
C ASP A 395 2.84 18.58 -2.83
N TYR A 396 2.45 17.41 -3.34
CA TYR A 396 2.95 16.86 -4.60
C TYR A 396 2.37 17.59 -5.81
N THR A 397 1.05 17.81 -5.82
CA THR A 397 0.38 18.50 -6.94
C THR A 397 0.83 19.95 -7.07
N ASP A 398 1.18 20.62 -5.98
CA ASP A 398 1.72 21.99 -5.99
C ASP A 398 3.05 22.06 -6.74
N LYS A 399 3.89 21.01 -6.70
CA LYS A 399 5.13 20.93 -7.50
C LYS A 399 4.87 20.66 -8.99
N LEU A 400 3.69 20.14 -9.34
CA LEU A 400 3.28 19.83 -10.71
C LEU A 400 2.53 20.95 -11.41
N LYS A 401 2.20 22.04 -10.72
CA LYS A 401 1.40 23.16 -11.26
C LYS A 401 1.99 23.82 -12.51
N TYR A 402 3.32 23.88 -12.61
CA TYR A 402 4.03 24.68 -13.60
C TYR A 402 5.00 23.86 -14.46
#